data_AF-A0A2H9YS46-F1
#
_entry.id   AF-A0A2H9YS46-F1
#
_cell.length_a   1.000
_cell.length_b   1.000
_cell.length_c   1.000
_cell.angle_alpha   90.00
_cell.angle_beta   90.00
_cell.angle_gamma   90.00
#
_symmetry.space_group_name_H-M   'P 1'
#
loop_
_entity.id
_entity.type
_entity.pdbx_description
1 polymer ?
#
loop_
_entity_poly.entity_id
_entity_poly.type
_entity_poly.pdbx_seq_one_letter_code
_entity_poly.pdbx_strand_id
1 'polypeptide(L)'
;MDIQKEREAFEQHLTDTGLVEFAGYGFAVDECDEYLHEPTQVAWDSWLIGLNRTKAQAVPEWISVEDKLPEIGVYVMVFLEKQGHNPTAYNFCQYTKFGFHLSNVTHWAPLPEPPETQEPAND
;
A
#
# COMPACT_ATOMS: atom_id res chain seq x y z
N MET A 1 -2.34 7.48 1.10
CA MET A 1 -3.55 6.99 1.80
C MET A 1 -4.42 8.20 2.05
N ASP A 2 -5.68 8.17 1.64
CA ASP A 2 -6.60 9.25 1.97
C ASP A 2 -7.12 9.02 3.38
N ILE A 3 -6.50 9.69 4.37
CA ILE A 3 -6.79 9.46 5.78
C ILE A 3 -8.25 9.77 6.13
N GLN A 4 -8.86 10.74 5.45
CA GLN A 4 -10.23 11.14 5.71
C GLN A 4 -11.21 10.07 5.22
N LYS A 5 -10.96 9.52 4.03
CA LYS A 5 -11.75 8.42 3.50
C LYS A 5 -11.63 7.15 4.35
N GLU A 6 -10.42 6.84 4.85
CA GLU A 6 -10.23 5.69 5.76
C GLU A 6 -10.92 5.92 7.11
N ARG A 7 -10.95 7.17 7.59
CA ARG A 7 -11.65 7.55 8.81
C ARG A 7 -13.16 7.34 8.67
N GLU A 8 -13.76 7.80 7.57
CA GLU A 8 -15.18 7.54 7.26
C GLU A 8 -15.50 6.04 7.21
N ALA A 9 -14.64 5.24 6.57
CA ALA A 9 -14.81 3.79 6.51
C ALA A 9 -14.73 3.12 7.89
N PHE A 10 -13.80 3.58 8.74
CA PHE A 10 -13.66 3.12 10.11
C PHE A 10 -14.87 3.47 10.98
N GLU A 11 -15.34 4.72 10.94
CA GLU A 11 -16.53 5.16 11.69
C GLU A 11 -17.79 4.40 11.26
N GLN A 12 -17.94 4.16 9.95
CA GLN A 12 -19.02 3.32 9.43
C GLN A 12 -18.91 1.88 9.95
N HIS A 13 -17.70 1.29 9.96
CA HIS A 13 -17.48 -0.05 10.51
C HIS A 13 -17.88 -0.14 12.00
N LEU A 14 -17.55 0.86 12.81
CA LEU A 14 -17.96 0.91 14.22
C LEU A 14 -19.49 1.05 14.38
N THR A 15 -20.13 1.79 13.47
CA THR A 15 -21.59 1.92 13.44
C THR A 15 -22.25 0.60 13.07
N ASP A 16 -21.80 -0.05 11.99
CA ASP A 16 -22.35 -1.30 11.46
C ASP A 16 -22.19 -2.47 12.43
N THR A 17 -21.10 -2.48 13.21
CA THR A 17 -20.84 -3.49 14.25
C THR A 17 -21.60 -3.20 15.55
N GLY A 18 -22.30 -2.06 15.62
CA GLY A 18 -23.08 -1.64 16.80
C GLY A 18 -22.22 -1.16 17.96
N LEU A 19 -20.91 -0.92 17.77
CA LEU A 19 -20.03 -0.46 18.84
C LEU A 19 -20.37 0.97 19.31
N VAL A 20 -20.93 1.79 18.41
CA VAL A 20 -21.48 3.11 18.76
C VAL A 20 -22.70 2.96 19.68
N GLU A 21 -23.67 2.12 19.28
CA GLU A 21 -24.95 1.99 19.99
C GLU A 21 -24.84 1.21 21.30
N PHE A 22 -24.10 0.09 21.30
CA PHE A 22 -24.09 -0.86 22.42
C PHE A 22 -22.88 -0.70 23.33
N ALA A 23 -21.75 -0.18 22.82
CA ALA A 23 -20.53 0.01 23.60
C ALA A 23 -20.18 1.49 23.84
N GLY A 24 -20.99 2.42 23.33
CA GLY A 24 -20.87 3.86 23.60
C GLY A 24 -19.68 4.52 22.91
N TYR A 25 -19.16 3.93 21.82
CA TYR A 25 -18.07 4.55 21.06
C TYR A 25 -18.51 5.91 20.51
N GLY A 26 -17.65 6.91 20.62
CA GLY A 26 -17.90 8.27 20.15
C GLY A 26 -16.86 8.75 19.14
N PHE A 27 -17.29 9.65 18.24
CA PHE A 27 -16.47 10.20 17.15
C PHE A 27 -16.04 11.65 17.36
N ALA A 28 -16.26 12.21 18.57
CA ALA A 28 -15.77 13.54 18.86
C ALA A 28 -14.24 13.55 18.85
N VAL A 29 -13.65 14.53 18.16
CA VAL A 29 -12.20 14.70 18.05
C VAL A 29 -11.73 15.99 18.72
N ASP A 30 -10.45 16.06 19.07
CA ASP A 30 -9.80 17.27 19.56
C ASP A 30 -9.21 18.14 18.43
N GLU A 31 -8.41 19.15 18.80
CA GLU A 31 -7.75 20.05 17.86
C GLU A 31 -6.62 19.37 17.04
N CYS A 32 -6.20 18.17 17.43
CA CYS A 32 -5.18 17.35 16.78
C CYS A 32 -5.79 16.23 15.91
N ASP A 33 -7.11 16.24 15.70
CA ASP A 33 -7.86 15.19 15.00
C ASP A 33 -7.77 13.79 15.68
N GLU A 34 -7.55 13.75 16.98
CA GLU A 34 -7.57 12.51 17.80
C GLU A 34 -8.95 12.30 18.43
N TYR A 35 -9.42 11.05 18.50
CA TYR A 35 -10.71 10.75 19.12
C TYR A 35 -10.64 10.95 20.63
N LEU A 36 -11.56 11.76 21.16
CA LEU A 36 -11.69 12.02 22.59
C LEU A 36 -12.11 10.78 23.39
N HIS A 37 -12.78 9.83 22.75
CA HIS A 37 -13.16 8.56 23.35
C HIS A 37 -12.00 7.56 23.21
N GLU A 38 -11.33 7.25 24.31
CA GLU A 38 -10.12 6.42 24.32
C GLU A 38 -10.29 5.05 23.63
N PRO A 39 -11.39 4.30 23.83
CA PRO A 39 -11.59 3.05 23.09
C PRO A 39 -11.72 3.25 21.57
N THR A 40 -12.30 4.38 21.13
CA THR A 40 -12.37 4.72 19.70
C THR A 40 -10.98 5.01 19.14
N GLN A 41 -10.17 5.77 19.88
CA GLN A 41 -8.79 6.10 19.49
C GLN A 41 -7.93 4.84 19.38
N VAL A 42 -7.99 3.94 20.36
CA VAL A 42 -7.26 2.66 20.32
C VAL A 42 -7.69 1.79 19.14
N ALA A 43 -8.98 1.74 18.83
CA ALA A 43 -9.51 1.01 17.68
C ALA A 43 -9.03 1.64 16.36
N TRP A 44 -8.97 2.97 16.28
CA TRP A 44 -8.45 3.71 15.13
C TRP A 44 -6.97 3.44 14.88
N ASP A 45 -6.14 3.49 15.93
CA ASP A 45 -4.71 3.18 15.83
C ASP A 45 -4.49 1.73 15.36
N SER A 46 -5.30 0.80 15.88
CA SER A 46 -5.27 -0.61 15.45
C SER A 46 -5.65 -0.78 13.98
N TRP A 47 -6.66 -0.03 13.51
CA TRP A 47 -7.08 0.02 12.11
C TRP A 47 -5.95 0.51 11.20
N LEU A 48 -5.31 1.62 11.57
CA LEU A 48 -4.17 2.18 10.83
C LEU A 48 -2.97 1.23 10.77
N ILE A 49 -2.64 0.56 11.88
CA ILE A 49 -1.59 -0.46 11.91
C ILE A 49 -1.95 -1.61 10.94
N GLY A 50 -3.21 -2.06 10.94
CA GLY A 50 -3.70 -3.09 10.03
C GLY A 50 -3.52 -2.69 8.57
N LEU A 51 -3.99 -1.49 8.19
CA LEU A 51 -3.86 -0.95 6.84
C LEU A 51 -2.40 -0.84 6.40
N ASN A 52 -1.52 -0.36 7.28
CA ASN A 52 -0.10 -0.20 6.98
C ASN A 52 0.59 -1.57 6.80
N ARG A 53 0.22 -2.57 7.61
CA ARG A 53 0.71 -3.96 7.42
C ARG A 53 0.24 -4.55 6.09
N THR A 54 -1.03 -4.35 5.71
CA THR A 54 -1.54 -4.83 4.42
C THR A 54 -0.82 -4.17 3.25
N LYS A 55 -0.47 -2.87 3.35
CA LYS A 55 0.32 -2.18 2.33
C LYS A 55 1.76 -2.68 2.27
N ALA A 56 2.41 -2.86 3.41
CA ALA A 56 3.78 -3.39 3.47
C ALA A 56 3.85 -4.83 2.93
N GLN A 57 2.77 -5.60 3.05
CA GLN A 57 2.65 -6.96 2.53
C GLN A 57 1.96 -7.05 1.17
N ALA A 58 1.55 -5.91 0.58
CA ALA A 58 0.88 -5.92 -0.71
C ALA A 58 1.88 -6.43 -1.76
N VAL A 59 1.58 -7.60 -2.32
CA VAL A 59 2.24 -8.08 -3.54
C VAL A 59 2.03 -6.99 -4.59
N PRO A 60 3.08 -6.49 -5.25
CA PRO A 60 2.95 -5.36 -6.15
C PRO A 60 1.95 -5.71 -7.24
N GLU A 61 0.98 -4.82 -7.44
CA GLU A 61 -0.08 -5.02 -8.42
C GLU A 61 0.53 -5.02 -9.82
N TRP A 62 0.28 -6.09 -10.58
CA TRP A 62 0.76 -6.24 -11.95
C TRP A 62 -0.13 -5.47 -12.92
N ILE A 63 0.46 -4.54 -13.63
CA ILE A 63 -0.18 -3.67 -14.61
C ILE A 63 0.23 -4.14 -16.01
N SER A 64 -0.74 -4.39 -16.88
CA SER A 64 -0.47 -4.71 -18.29
C SER A 64 0.15 -3.50 -18.99
N VAL A 65 1.18 -3.74 -19.82
CA VAL A 65 1.78 -2.68 -20.66
C VAL A 65 0.81 -2.11 -21.69
N GLU A 66 -0.25 -2.85 -22.03
CA GLU A 66 -1.33 -2.41 -22.92
C GLU A 66 -2.28 -1.43 -22.22
N ASP A 67 -2.48 -1.58 -20.90
CA ASP A 67 -3.36 -0.72 -20.12
C ASP A 67 -2.66 0.59 -19.74
N LYS A 68 -1.43 0.48 -19.20
CA LYS A 68 -0.65 1.64 -18.75
C LYS A 68 0.84 1.32 -18.78
N LEU A 69 1.64 2.27 -19.28
CA LEU A 69 3.09 2.22 -19.22
C LEU A 69 3.62 2.87 -17.92
N PRO A 70 4.79 2.43 -17.41
CA PRO A 70 5.42 3.11 -16.28
C PRO A 70 5.81 4.55 -16.63
N GLU A 71 6.10 5.34 -15.60
CA GLU A 71 6.69 6.66 -15.80
C GLU A 71 8.16 6.55 -16.26
N ILE A 72 8.57 7.45 -17.15
CA ILE A 72 9.94 7.49 -17.66
C ILE A 72 10.90 7.78 -16.49
N GLY A 73 11.92 6.94 -16.34
CA GLY A 73 12.94 7.04 -15.29
C GLY A 73 12.69 6.13 -14.09
N VAL A 74 11.54 5.46 -14.00
CA VAL A 74 11.20 4.60 -12.85
C VAL A 74 11.72 3.18 -13.06
N TYR A 75 12.26 2.59 -11.98
CA TYR A 75 12.60 1.17 -11.91
C TYR A 75 11.38 0.35 -11.50
N VAL A 76 11.14 -0.72 -12.24
CA VAL A 76 9.97 -1.60 -12.06
C VAL A 76 10.39 -3.06 -12.13
N MET A 77 9.56 -3.92 -11.52
CA MET A 77 9.60 -5.36 -11.79
C MET A 77 8.81 -5.62 -13.07
N VAL A 78 9.28 -6.52 -13.92
CA VAL A 78 8.63 -6.87 -15.18
C VAL A 78 8.38 -8.37 -15.27
N PHE A 79 7.30 -8.73 -15.94
CA PHE A 79 6.98 -10.09 -16.33
C PHE A 79 7.19 -10.26 -17.83
N LEU A 80 7.92 -11.31 -18.19
CA LEU A 80 8.30 -11.66 -19.54
C LEU A 80 7.48 -12.87 -19.99
N GLU A 81 6.66 -12.71 -21.03
CA GLU A 81 5.84 -13.81 -21.57
C GLU A 81 6.71 -14.99 -22.03
N LYS A 82 7.87 -14.68 -22.60
CA LYS A 82 8.87 -15.67 -23.01
C LYS A 82 10.18 -15.41 -22.30
N GLN A 83 10.57 -16.36 -21.45
CA GLN A 83 11.93 -16.46 -20.92
C GLN A 83 12.87 -16.71 -22.10
N GLY A 84 13.52 -15.65 -22.60
CA GLY A 84 14.59 -15.80 -23.59
C GLY A 84 15.81 -16.47 -22.95
N HIS A 85 16.87 -15.71 -22.71
CA HIS A 85 18.03 -16.17 -21.95
C HIS A 85 17.94 -15.89 -20.44
N ASN A 86 16.79 -15.39 -19.97
CA ASN A 86 16.60 -15.05 -18.56
C ASN A 86 16.33 -16.31 -17.75
N PRO A 87 16.91 -16.44 -16.53
CA PRO A 87 16.70 -17.60 -15.67
C PRO A 87 15.28 -17.69 -15.10
N THR A 88 14.51 -16.59 -15.14
CA THR A 88 13.13 -16.54 -14.68
C THR A 88 12.28 -15.67 -15.62
N ALA A 89 10.95 -15.80 -15.51
CA ALA A 89 10.00 -14.94 -16.23
C ALA A 89 9.90 -13.54 -15.61
N TYR A 90 10.61 -13.29 -14.51
CA TYR A 90 10.65 -12.02 -13.82
C TYR A 90 12.02 -11.35 -13.99
N ASN A 91 12.02 -10.03 -14.15
CA ASN A 91 13.24 -9.25 -14.20
C ASN A 91 13.00 -7.84 -13.64
N PHE A 92 14.05 -7.05 -13.48
CA PHE A 92 13.99 -5.67 -13.04
C PHE A 92 14.62 -4.78 -14.11
N CYS A 93 13.94 -3.69 -14.48
CA CYS A 93 14.52 -2.73 -15.40
C CYS A 93 13.93 -1.33 -15.21
N GLN A 94 14.64 -0.33 -15.74
CA GLN A 94 14.14 1.03 -15.82
C GLN A 94 13.29 1.18 -17.08
N TYR A 95 12.14 1.84 -16.96
CA TYR A 95 11.39 2.31 -18.12
C TYR A 95 11.97 3.64 -18.60
N THR A 96 12.47 3.69 -19.82
CA THR A 96 13.13 4.90 -20.36
C THR A 96 12.29 5.56 -21.45
N LYS A 97 12.73 6.71 -21.96
CA LYS A 97 12.11 7.34 -23.15
C LYS A 97 12.14 6.45 -24.40
N PHE A 98 12.96 5.40 -24.40
CA PHE A 98 13.04 4.41 -25.48
C PHE A 98 12.26 3.12 -25.14
N GLY A 99 11.52 3.10 -24.04
CA GLY A 99 10.79 1.93 -23.54
C GLY A 99 11.62 1.02 -22.64
N PHE A 100 11.22 -0.25 -22.57
CA PHE A 100 11.93 -1.29 -21.84
C PHE A 100 13.14 -1.78 -22.66
N HIS A 101 14.27 -1.99 -21.98
CA HIS A 101 15.45 -2.64 -22.58
C HIS A 101 15.29 -4.17 -22.72
N LEU A 102 14.18 -4.73 -22.24
CA LEU A 102 13.84 -6.14 -22.29
C LEU A 102 12.76 -6.38 -23.34
N SER A 103 12.90 -7.45 -24.12
CA SER A 103 11.88 -7.92 -25.05
C SER A 103 10.82 -8.76 -24.33
N ASN A 104 9.60 -8.81 -24.89
CA ASN A 104 8.48 -9.63 -24.41
C ASN A 104 7.95 -9.25 -23.02
N VAL A 105 8.13 -8.01 -22.60
CA VAL A 105 7.49 -7.47 -21.38
C VAL A 105 5.99 -7.34 -21.64
N THR A 106 5.17 -8.01 -20.84
CA THR A 106 3.70 -7.91 -20.94
C THR A 106 3.09 -7.21 -19.73
N HIS A 107 3.71 -7.35 -18.56
CA HIS A 107 3.25 -6.70 -17.34
C HIS A 107 4.43 -6.11 -16.59
N TRP A 108 4.15 -5.06 -15.82
CA TRP A 108 5.08 -4.46 -14.89
C TRP A 108 4.40 -4.22 -13.55
N ALA A 109 5.20 -4.15 -12.49
CA ALA A 109 4.73 -3.81 -11.16
C ALA A 109 5.72 -2.84 -10.52
N PRO A 110 5.27 -1.88 -9.70
CA PRO A 110 6.17 -1.02 -8.95
C PRO A 110 7.05 -1.87 -8.03
N LEU A 111 8.28 -1.43 -7.78
CA LEU A 111 9.10 -2.06 -6.75
C LEU A 111 8.48 -1.81 -5.38
N PRO A 112 8.55 -2.78 -4.46
CA PRO A 112 8.15 -2.55 -3.08
C PRO A 112 9.01 -1.43 -2.47
N GLU A 113 8.44 -0.71 -1.51
CA GLU A 113 9.23 0.25 -0.74
C GLU A 113 10.38 -0.50 -0.04
N PRO A 114 11.58 0.10 -0.02
CA PRO A 114 12.70 -0.50 0.69
C PRO A 114 12.34 -0.68 2.17
N PRO A 115 12.81 -1.74 2.83
CA PRO A 115 12.56 -1.92 4.25
C PRO A 115 13.12 -0.72 5.03
N GLU A 116 12.33 -0.18 5.96
CA GLU A 116 12.80 0.84 6.88
C GLU A 116 13.99 0.29 7.66
N THR A 117 15.11 1.00 7.61
CA THR A 117 16.32 0.61 8.34
C THR A 117 16.04 0.88 9.81
N GLN A 118 15.79 -0.18 10.61
CA GLN A 118 15.81 -0.03 12.05
C GLN A 118 17.22 0.37 12.45
N GLU A 119 17.41 1.63 12.89
CA GLU A 119 18.64 2.00 13.57
C GLU A 119 18.80 1.05 14.77
N PRO A 120 19.95 0.36 14.91
CA PRO A 120 20.17 -0.45 16.09
C PRO A 120 20.07 0.46 17.31
N ALA A 121 19.16 0.13 18.23
CA ALA A 121 19.14 0.73 19.54
C ALA A 121 20.49 0.44 20.19
N ASN A 122 21.36 1.45 20.24
CA ASN A 122 22.55 1.39 21.05
C ASN A 122 22.10 1.42 22.52
N ASP A 123 22.19 0.25 23.19
CA ASP A 123 22.25 0.12 24.64
C ASP A 123 23.57 0.70 25.19
#